data_AF-A0A6J4T3Z8-F1
#
_entry.id   AF-A0A6J4T3Z8-F1
#
_cell.length_a   1.000
_cell.length_b   1.000
_cell.length_c   1.000
_cell.angle_alpha   90.00
_cell.angle_beta   90.00
_cell.angle_gamma   90.00
#
_symmetry.space_group_name_H-M   'P 1'
#
loop_
_entity.id
_entity.type
_entity.pdbx_description
1 polymer ?
#
loop_
_entity_poly.entity_id
_entity_poly.type
_entity_poly.pdbx_seq_one_letter_code
_entity_poly.pdbx_strand_id
1 'polypeptide(L)'
;PEGSPSTIDWTTRGMEGRWESPRWAEQWFPQAFKGTMGQLMRAVQEDAEPEISGRTTLGTMALVEAAYLSGREGRTVPLSETMPERA
;
A
#
# COMPACT_ATOMS: atom_id res chain seq x y z
N PRO A 1 -9.43 -18.69 -11.63
CA PRO A 1 -8.63 -18.01 -12.66
C PRO A 1 -7.14 -18.36 -12.47
N GLU A 2 -6.48 -18.85 -13.53
CA GLU A 2 -5.02 -18.96 -13.55
C GLU A 2 -4.50 -17.56 -13.90
N GLY A 3 -3.84 -16.90 -12.95
CA GLY A 3 -3.34 -15.53 -13.12
C GLY A 3 -2.24 -15.45 -14.19
N SER A 4 -1.92 -14.23 -14.63
CA SER A 4 -0.77 -13.95 -15.50
C SER A 4 0.22 -13.00 -14.81
N PRO A 5 1.52 -13.07 -15.12
CA PRO A 5 2.49 -12.09 -14.63
C PRO A 5 2.11 -10.66 -15.01
N SER A 6 2.41 -9.71 -14.12
CA SER A 6 2.22 -8.29 -14.40
C SER A 6 3.32 -7.78 -15.34
N THR A 7 2.97 -6.83 -16.20
CA THR A 7 3.91 -6.15 -17.10
C THR A 7 3.85 -4.64 -16.88
N ILE A 8 4.96 -3.95 -17.13
CA ILE A 8 4.99 -2.49 -17.21
C ILE A 8 5.90 -2.09 -18.37
N ASP A 9 5.45 -1.12 -19.15
CA ASP A 9 6.24 -0.44 -20.17
C ASP A 9 6.26 1.04 -19.81
N TRP A 10 7.44 1.64 -19.74
CA TRP A 10 7.56 3.04 -19.35
C TRP A 10 8.63 3.78 -20.16
N THR A 11 8.48 5.10 -20.20
CA THR A 11 9.43 6.02 -20.81
C THR A 11 9.41 7.35 -20.06
N THR A 12 10.40 8.19 -20.29
CA THR A 12 10.47 9.56 -19.79
C THR A 12 10.94 10.49 -20.90
N ARG A 13 10.74 11.80 -20.72
CA ARG A 13 11.22 12.81 -21.67
C ARG A 13 12.73 12.72 -21.93
N GLY A 14 13.51 12.30 -20.93
CA GLY A 14 14.96 12.12 -21.05
C GLY A 14 15.40 10.84 -21.76
N MET A 15 14.48 9.95 -22.11
CA MET A 15 14.80 8.67 -22.78
C MET A 15 14.75 8.76 -24.31
N GLU A 16 14.50 9.95 -24.87
CA GLU A 16 14.57 10.22 -26.31
C GLU A 16 13.74 9.23 -27.15
N GLY A 17 12.54 8.89 -26.65
CA GLY A 17 11.63 7.94 -27.31
C GLY A 17 11.97 6.46 -27.09
N ARG A 18 13.01 6.13 -26.32
CA ARG A 18 13.27 4.76 -25.88
C ARG A 18 12.26 4.35 -24.80
N TRP A 19 11.90 3.07 -24.81
CA TRP A 19 11.00 2.45 -23.85
C TRP A 19 11.72 1.35 -23.09
N GLU A 20 11.43 1.26 -21.80
CA GLU A 20 11.85 0.17 -20.95
C GLU A 20 10.66 -0.75 -20.70
N SER A 21 10.91 -2.05 -20.86
CA SER A 21 9.87 -3.09 -20.85
C SER A 21 10.28 -4.27 -19.97
N PRO A 22 10.49 -4.08 -18.66
CA PRO A 22 10.81 -5.18 -17.76
C PRO A 22 9.69 -6.23 -17.74
N ARG A 23 10.08 -7.50 -17.62
CA ARG A 23 9.17 -8.66 -17.57
C ARG A 23 9.57 -9.56 -16.41
N TRP A 24 8.56 -10.04 -15.69
CA TRP A 24 8.73 -10.91 -14.52
C TRP A 24 7.96 -12.21 -14.73
N ALA A 25 8.43 -13.29 -14.10
CA ALA A 25 7.70 -14.56 -14.08
C ALA A 25 6.70 -14.60 -12.90
N GLU A 26 6.92 -13.73 -11.93
CA GLU A 26 6.10 -13.57 -10.74
C GLU A 26 4.73 -12.96 -11.06
N GLN A 27 3.75 -13.33 -10.26
CA GLN A 27 2.38 -12.86 -10.36
C GLN A 27 1.95 -12.23 -9.05
N TRP A 28 0.90 -11.41 -9.08
CA TRP A 28 0.42 -10.72 -7.88
C TRP A 28 0.07 -11.70 -6.75
N PHE A 29 -0.77 -12.69 -7.02
CA PHE A 29 -1.11 -13.74 -6.06
C PHE A 29 -0.49 -15.06 -6.51
N PRO A 30 0.23 -15.81 -5.64
CA PRO A 30 0.37 -15.61 -4.19
C PRO A 30 1.57 -14.75 -3.75
N GLN A 31 2.43 -14.29 -4.65
CA GLN A 31 3.75 -13.75 -4.28
C GLN A 31 3.67 -12.45 -3.46
N ALA A 32 2.69 -11.57 -3.72
CA ALA A 32 2.53 -10.31 -2.99
C ALA A 32 2.25 -10.48 -1.48
N PHE A 33 1.73 -11.64 -1.07
CA PHE A 33 1.32 -11.88 0.31
C PHE A 33 2.34 -12.66 1.13
N LYS A 34 3.37 -13.24 0.49
CA LYS A 34 4.33 -14.10 1.19
C LYS A 34 5.03 -13.38 2.35
N GLY A 35 5.42 -12.12 2.14
CA GLY A 35 6.09 -11.31 3.17
C GLY A 35 5.16 -10.94 4.32
N THR A 36 3.99 -10.37 4.02
CA THR A 36 3.03 -9.92 5.04
C THR A 36 2.47 -11.08 5.85
N MET A 37 2.13 -12.19 5.21
CA MET A 37 1.69 -13.41 5.90
C MET A 37 2.81 -14.04 6.74
N GLY A 38 4.05 -14.05 6.22
CA GLY A 38 5.21 -14.53 6.98
C GLY A 38 5.49 -13.70 8.23
N GLN A 39 5.36 -12.38 8.13
CA GLN A 39 5.51 -11.47 9.26
C GLN A 39 4.41 -11.70 10.32
N LEU A 40 3.15 -11.84 9.89
CA LEU A 40 2.04 -12.18 10.78
C LEU A 40 2.27 -13.52 11.50
N MET A 41 2.68 -14.56 10.78
CA MET A 41 2.97 -15.86 11.37
C MET A 41 4.09 -15.80 12.41
N ARG A 42 5.15 -15.00 12.16
CA ARG A 42 6.22 -14.77 13.15
C ARG A 42 5.69 -14.09 14.40
N ALA A 43 4.92 -13.01 14.25
CA ALA A 43 4.35 -12.27 15.37
C ALA A 43 3.48 -13.16 16.28
N VAL A 44 2.70 -14.07 15.68
CA VAL A 44 1.92 -15.07 16.43
C VAL A 44 2.82 -16.05 17.19
N GLN A 45 3.91 -16.52 16.58
CA GLN A 45 4.85 -17.46 17.23
C GLN A 45 5.60 -16.82 18.41
N GLU A 46 5.89 -15.52 18.31
CA GLU A 46 6.67 -14.77 19.30
C GLU A 46 5.81 -14.08 20.36
N ASP A 47 4.48 -14.21 20.29
CA ASP A 47 3.51 -13.46 21.11
C ASP A 47 3.80 -11.94 21.10
N ALA A 48 4.04 -11.41 19.89
CA ALA A 48 4.45 -10.04 19.66
C ALA A 48 3.45 -9.29 18.77
N GLU A 49 3.45 -7.96 18.85
CA GLU A 49 2.65 -7.11 17.98
C GLU A 49 3.20 -7.17 16.53
N PRO A 50 2.36 -7.39 15.51
CA PRO A 50 2.81 -7.35 14.12
C PRO A 50 3.28 -5.96 13.69
N GLU A 51 4.28 -5.91 12.80
CA GLU A 51 4.75 -4.64 12.20
C GLU A 51 3.62 -3.91 11.45
N ILE A 52 2.75 -4.67 10.80
CA ILE A 52 1.58 -4.18 10.06
C ILE A 52 0.32 -4.34 10.94
N SER A 53 0.38 -3.84 12.17
CA SER A 53 -0.76 -3.88 13.09
C SER A 53 -1.93 -3.02 12.62
N GLY A 54 -3.12 -3.34 13.14
CA GLY A 54 -4.30 -2.50 12.95
C GLY A 54 -4.07 -1.08 13.46
N ARG A 55 -3.39 -0.92 14.60
CA ARG A 55 -3.07 0.39 15.18
C ARG A 55 -2.18 1.24 14.27
N THR A 56 -1.15 0.64 13.66
CA THR A 56 -0.30 1.32 12.67
C THR A 56 -1.11 1.75 11.44
N THR A 57 -2.08 0.94 11.03
CA THR A 57 -2.90 1.19 9.82
C THR A 57 -3.98 2.26 10.04
N LEU A 58 -4.27 2.67 11.28
CA LEU A 58 -5.23 3.76 11.56
C LEU A 58 -4.84 5.09 10.89
N GLY A 59 -3.54 5.38 10.72
CA GLY A 59 -3.09 6.56 10.00
C GLY A 59 -3.47 6.56 8.52
N THR A 60 -3.48 5.37 7.89
CA THR A 60 -3.95 5.21 6.50
C THR A 60 -5.45 5.50 6.40
N MET A 61 -6.25 5.03 7.36
CA MET A 61 -7.68 5.33 7.40
C MET A 61 -7.95 6.81 7.64
N ALA A 62 -7.21 7.46 8.54
CA ALA A 62 -7.30 8.90 8.74
C ALA A 62 -6.99 9.69 7.46
N LEU A 63 -6.01 9.26 6.66
CA LEU A 63 -5.73 9.86 5.35
C LEU A 63 -6.89 9.71 4.36
N VAL A 64 -7.52 8.53 4.31
CA VAL A 64 -8.70 8.29 3.47
C VAL A 64 -9.83 9.25 3.85
N GLU A 65 -10.13 9.38 5.14
CA GLU A 65 -11.14 10.31 5.64
C GLU A 65 -10.80 11.77 5.32
N ALA A 66 -9.53 12.16 5.47
CA ALA A 66 -9.07 13.51 5.13
C ALA A 66 -9.24 13.82 3.64
N ALA A 67 -9.00 12.85 2.76
CA ALA A 67 -9.18 13.01 1.32
C ALA A 67 -10.67 13.23 0.97
N TYR A 68 -11.57 12.47 1.57
CA TYR A 68 -13.02 12.66 1.40
C TYR A 68 -13.48 14.01 1.93
N LEU A 69 -13.01 14.42 3.11
CA LEU A 69 -13.35 15.72 3.70
C LEU A 69 -12.84 16.88 2.84
N SER A 70 -11.60 16.80 2.37
CA SER A 70 -10.98 17.77 1.45
C SER A 70 -11.79 17.93 0.17
N GLY A 71 -12.18 16.82 -0.47
CA GLY A 71 -12.99 16.86 -1.69
C GLY A 71 -14.36 17.51 -1.48
N ARG A 72 -14.97 17.33 -0.30
CA ARG A 72 -16.25 17.94 0.04
C ARG A 72 -16.15 19.43 0.34
N GLU A 73 -15.07 19.86 1.01
CA GLU A 73 -14.92 21.23 1.50
C GLU A 73 -14.07 22.13 0.61
N GLY A 74 -13.38 21.57 -0.38
CA GLY A 74 -12.52 22.33 -1.30
C GLY A 74 -11.32 22.96 -0.60
N ARG A 75 -10.85 22.39 0.52
CA ARG A 75 -9.68 22.86 1.26
C ARG A 75 -8.75 21.72 1.64
N THR A 76 -7.50 22.07 1.93
CA THR A 76 -6.58 21.13 2.56
C THR A 76 -7.07 20.77 3.97
N VAL A 77 -7.04 19.48 4.29
CA VAL A 77 -7.40 18.91 5.60
C VAL A 77 -6.14 18.32 6.23
N PRO A 78 -5.70 18.79 7.41
CA PRO A 78 -4.58 18.18 8.13
C PRO A 78 -4.99 16.83 8.71
N LEU A 79 -4.07 15.85 8.73
CA LEU A 79 -4.36 14.52 9.27
C LEU A 79 -4.86 14.54 10.72
N SER A 80 -4.39 15.49 11.54
CA SER A 80 -4.84 15.65 12.93
C SER A 80 -6.35 15.86 13.08
N GLU A 81 -7.05 16.31 12.03
CA GLU A 81 -8.50 16.51 12.03
C GLU A 81 -9.28 15.19 11.89
N THR A 82 -8.67 14.16 11.30
CA THR A 82 -9.29 12.86 11.01
C THR A 82 -8.61 11.69 11.71
N MET A 83 -7.56 11.96 12.49
CA MET A 83 -6.94 10.95 13.33
C MET A 83 -7.93 10.51 14.42
N PRO A 84 -8.16 9.19 14.59
CA PRO A 84 -8.98 8.69 15.69
C PRO A 84 -8.31 9.00 17.03
N GLU A 85 -9.13 9.22 18.07
CA GLU A 85 -8.64 9.38 19.44
C GLU A 85 -7.81 8.15 19.83
N ARG A 86 -6.70 8.37 20.54
CA ARG A 86 -5.83 7.28 20.98
C ARG A 86 -6.59 6.46 22.04
N ALA A 87 -6.95 5.24 21.69
CA ALA A 87 -7.47 4.22 22.61
C ALA A 87 -6.39 3.71 23.57
#